data_AF-A0A5C8MP23-F1
#
_entry.id   AF-A0A5C8MP23-F1
#
_cell.length_a   1.000
_cell.length_b   1.000
_cell.length_c   1.000
_cell.angle_alpha   90.00
_cell.angle_beta   90.00
_cell.angle_gamma   90.00
#
_symmetry.space_group_name_H-M   'P 1'
#
loop_
_entity.id
_entity.type
_entity.pdbx_description
1 polymer ?
#
loop_
_entity_poly.entity_id
_entity_poly.type
_entity_poly.pdbx_seq_one_letter_code
_entity_poly.pdbx_strand_id
1 'polypeptide(L)'
;MNELLTEEEKRGATFVLPLATIIETGNHIAQAAKERYECAKKLVHIIQKALDKESPWAQFSEQAELWTADELHKLISEWPKQA
;
A
#
# COMPACT_ATOMS: atom_id res chain seq x y z
N MET A 1 -14.84 2.16 -9.84
CA MET A 1 -13.79 1.26 -9.32
C MET A 1 -12.88 0.92 -10.49
N ASN A 2 -11.56 0.80 -10.31
CA ASN A 2 -10.65 0.39 -11.39
C ASN A 2 -10.97 -1.07 -11.77
N GLU A 3 -11.16 -1.36 -13.06
CA GLU A 3 -11.53 -2.69 -13.57
C GLU A 3 -10.52 -3.76 -13.16
N LEU A 4 -9.22 -3.44 -13.21
CA LEU A 4 -8.14 -4.34 -12.79
C LEU A 4 -8.27 -4.72 -11.31
N LEU A 5 -8.53 -3.75 -10.43
CA LEU A 5 -8.68 -4.03 -9.00
C LEU A 5 -9.89 -4.94 -8.75
N THR A 6 -10.99 -4.73 -9.46
CA THR A 6 -12.18 -5.58 -9.33
C THR A 6 -11.94 -7.00 -9.84
N GLU A 7 -11.18 -7.17 -10.92
CA GLU A 7 -10.83 -8.49 -11.43
C GLU A 7 -9.88 -9.25 -10.50
N GLU A 8 -8.86 -8.57 -9.97
CA GLU A 8 -7.90 -9.18 -9.04
C GLU A 8 -8.55 -9.53 -7.70
N GLU A 9 -9.45 -8.68 -7.19
CA GLU A 9 -10.25 -9.00 -6.00
C GLU A 9 -11.11 -10.27 -6.22
N LYS A 10 -11.76 -10.40 -7.39
CA LYS A 10 -12.52 -11.62 -7.76
C LYS A 10 -11.62 -12.86 -7.87
N ARG A 11 -10.35 -12.69 -8.21
CA ARG A 11 -9.35 -13.77 -8.26
C ARG A 11 -8.79 -14.13 -6.88
N GLY A 12 -9.25 -13.45 -5.81
CA GLY A 12 -8.79 -13.68 -4.44
C GLY A 12 -7.42 -13.05 -4.16
N ALA A 13 -7.02 -12.04 -4.93
CA ALA A 13 -5.77 -11.33 -4.67
C ALA A 13 -5.81 -10.63 -3.30
N THR A 14 -4.66 -10.60 -2.64
CA THR A 14 -4.46 -9.81 -1.43
C THR A 14 -3.88 -8.46 -1.82
N PHE A 15 -4.50 -7.37 -1.35
CA PHE A 15 -4.03 -6.02 -1.61
C PHE A 15 -3.08 -5.58 -0.50
N VAL A 16 -1.87 -5.22 -0.88
CA VAL A 16 -0.88 -4.65 0.02
C VAL A 16 -0.92 -3.13 -0.14
N LEU A 17 -1.02 -2.41 0.98
CA LEU A 17 -0.87 -0.94 1.02
C LEU A 17 0.51 -0.60 1.61
N PRO A 18 1.53 -0.30 0.79
CA PRO A 18 2.86 0.00 1.30
C PRO A 18 2.89 1.30 2.10
N LEU A 19 3.74 1.35 3.12
CA LEU A 19 3.95 2.56 3.93
C LEU A 19 4.42 3.75 3.07
N ALA A 20 5.32 3.51 2.12
CA ALA A 20 5.79 4.55 1.19
C ALA A 20 4.63 5.17 0.40
N THR A 21 3.68 4.34 -0.08
CA THR A 21 2.48 4.82 -0.79
C THR A 21 1.63 5.73 0.08
N ILE A 22 1.48 5.43 1.38
CA ILE A 22 0.75 6.30 2.31
C ILE A 22 1.46 7.66 2.45
N ILE A 23 2.77 7.65 2.68
CA ILE A 23 3.56 8.87 2.92
C ILE A 23 3.55 9.76 1.68
N GLU A 24 3.86 9.21 0.51
CA GLU A 24 3.90 9.97 -0.73
C GLU A 24 2.50 10.47 -1.14
N THR A 25 1.47 9.61 -1.06
CA THR A 25 0.10 10.03 -1.36
C THR A 25 -0.38 11.12 -0.40
N GLY A 26 -0.07 11.00 0.89
CA GLY A 26 -0.37 12.03 1.88
C GLY A 26 0.32 13.36 1.59
N ASN A 27 1.60 13.33 1.22
CA ASN A 27 2.35 14.50 0.82
C ASN A 27 1.76 15.17 -0.44
N HIS A 28 1.43 14.38 -1.47
CA HIS A 28 0.76 14.87 -2.67
C HIS A 28 -0.61 15.50 -2.37
N ILE A 29 -1.42 14.88 -1.49
CA ILE A 29 -2.72 15.43 -1.06
C ILE A 29 -2.52 16.77 -0.34
N ALA A 30 -1.54 16.89 0.55
CA ALA A 30 -1.28 18.13 1.27
C ALA A 30 -0.95 19.31 0.33
N GLN A 31 -0.26 19.00 -0.77
CA GLN A 31 0.16 19.95 -1.80
C GLN A 31 -0.87 20.19 -2.91
N ALA A 32 -1.97 19.42 -2.95
CA ALA A 32 -2.96 19.53 -4.02
C ALA A 32 -3.72 20.87 -3.97
N ALA A 33 -3.98 21.45 -5.15
CA ALA A 33 -4.62 22.76 -5.26
C ALA A 33 -6.09 22.77 -4.79
N LYS A 34 -6.79 21.63 -4.89
CA LYS A 34 -8.21 21.47 -4.54
C LYS A 34 -8.46 20.07 -3.96
N GLU A 35 -9.63 19.87 -3.36
CA GLU A 35 -10.13 18.56 -2.90
C GLU A 35 -9.28 17.85 -1.82
N ARG A 36 -8.30 18.53 -1.21
CA ARG A 36 -7.40 17.96 -0.20
C ARG A 36 -8.12 17.16 0.87
N TYR A 37 -9.20 17.73 1.42
CA TYR A 37 -9.99 17.10 2.48
C TYR A 37 -10.69 15.81 2.01
N GLU A 38 -11.34 15.83 0.84
CA GLU A 38 -12.03 14.63 0.33
C GLU A 38 -11.04 13.55 -0.11
N CYS A 39 -9.89 13.92 -0.67
CA CYS A 39 -8.81 12.97 -0.95
C CYS A 39 -8.23 12.37 0.34
N ALA A 40 -7.98 13.19 1.36
CA ALA A 40 -7.49 12.72 2.65
C ALA A 40 -8.47 11.71 3.28
N LYS A 41 -9.78 11.98 3.25
CA LYS A 41 -10.80 11.05 3.72
C LYS A 41 -10.77 9.71 2.98
N LYS A 42 -10.64 9.73 1.65
CA LYS A 42 -10.54 8.51 0.84
C LYS A 42 -9.30 7.70 1.19
N LEU A 43 -8.16 8.36 1.37
CA LEU A 43 -6.92 7.71 1.78
C LEU A 43 -7.05 7.10 3.18
N VAL A 44 -7.58 7.86 4.15
CA VAL A 44 -7.82 7.37 5.53
C VAL A 44 -8.74 6.16 5.52
N HIS A 45 -9.80 6.15 4.70
CA HIS A 45 -10.68 5.00 4.57
C HIS A 45 -9.93 3.74 4.11
N ILE A 46 -9.03 3.87 3.14
CA ILE A 46 -8.21 2.75 2.65
C ILE A 46 -7.22 2.28 3.72
N ILE A 47 -6.59 3.22 4.46
CA ILE A 47 -5.68 2.89 5.57
C ILE A 47 -6.43 2.12 6.66
N GLN A 48 -7.65 2.56 7.01
CA GLN A 48 -8.47 1.89 8.02
C GLN A 48 -8.78 0.44 7.62
N LYS A 49 -9.15 0.19 6.36
CA LYS A 49 -9.36 -1.18 5.86
C LYS A 49 -8.14 -2.08 6.02
N ALA A 50 -6.95 -1.56 5.73
CA ALA A 50 -5.70 -2.29 5.92
C ALA A 50 -5.34 -2.49 7.41
N LEU A 51 -5.68 -1.53 8.29
CA LEU A 51 -5.48 -1.69 9.73
C LEU A 51 -6.41 -2.76 10.33
N ASP A 52 -7.67 -2.78 9.90
CA ASP A 52 -8.71 -3.68 10.40
C ASP A 52 -8.72 -5.05 9.71
N LYS A 53 -7.76 -5.29 8.80
CA LYS A 53 -7.66 -6.52 7.99
C LYS A 53 -8.97 -6.82 7.25
N GLU A 54 -9.61 -5.77 6.72
CA GLU A 54 -10.78 -5.93 5.87
C GLU A 54 -10.36 -6.46 4.50
N SER A 55 -10.88 -7.62 4.11
CA SER A 55 -10.66 -8.18 2.78
C SER A 55 -10.96 -7.13 1.69
N PRO A 56 -10.10 -6.98 0.66
CA PRO A 56 -8.93 -7.81 0.34
C PRO A 56 -7.59 -7.34 0.94
N TRP A 57 -7.58 -6.42 1.91
CA TRP A 57 -6.35 -5.77 2.38
C TRP A 57 -5.56 -6.61 3.39
N ALA A 58 -4.26 -6.73 3.17
CA ALA A 58 -3.31 -7.29 4.14
C ALA A 58 -3.13 -6.36 5.34
N GLN A 59 -2.94 -6.94 6.52
CA GLN A 59 -2.68 -6.17 7.73
C GLN A 59 -1.26 -5.60 7.72
N PHE A 60 -1.07 -4.36 8.20
CA PHE A 60 0.25 -3.73 8.24
C PHE A 60 1.32 -4.53 8.98
N SER A 61 0.94 -5.22 10.05
CA SER A 61 1.86 -6.10 10.81
C SER A 61 2.43 -7.23 9.95
N GLU A 62 1.68 -7.74 8.98
CA GLU A 62 2.11 -8.80 8.06
C GLU A 62 3.13 -8.29 7.03
N GLN A 63 3.17 -6.97 6.79
CA GLN A 63 4.15 -6.35 5.90
C GLN A 63 5.51 -6.16 6.59
N ALA A 64 5.55 -6.01 7.92
CA ALA A 64 6.78 -5.77 8.66
C ALA A 64 7.77 -6.95 8.56
N GLU A 65 7.25 -8.18 8.44
CA GLU A 65 8.06 -9.39 8.24
C GLU A 65 8.84 -9.37 6.92
N LEU A 66 8.32 -8.70 5.88
CA LEU A 66 8.98 -8.55 4.58
C LEU A 66 10.17 -7.58 4.61
N TRP A 67 10.31 -6.79 5.68
CA TRP A 67 11.32 -5.73 5.80
C TRP A 67 12.26 -5.96 6.99
N THR A 68 12.44 -7.22 7.39
CA THR A 68 13.48 -7.57 8.35
C THR A 68 14.88 -7.27 7.78
N ALA A 69 15.88 -7.17 8.65
CA ALA A 69 17.26 -6.94 8.23
C ALA A 69 17.74 -7.99 7.21
N ASP A 70 17.37 -9.26 7.43
CA ASP A 70 17.74 -10.37 6.54
C ASP A 70 17.09 -10.25 5.16
N GLU A 71 15.78 -9.96 5.09
CA GLU A 71 15.08 -9.75 3.81
C GLU A 71 15.63 -8.51 3.07
N LEU A 72 15.96 -7.45 3.80
CA LEU A 72 16.60 -6.27 3.21
C LEU A 72 18.00 -6.57 2.66
N HIS A 73 18.83 -7.34 3.37
CA HIS A 73 20.12 -7.78 2.88
C HIS A 73 20.01 -8.62 1.61
N LYS A 74 19.04 -9.53 1.57
CA LYS A 74 18.73 -10.33 0.39
C LYS A 74 18.35 -9.43 -0.78
N LEU A 75 17.41 -8.51 -0.57
CA LEU A 75 16.95 -7.56 -1.59
C LEU A 75 18.12 -6.74 -2.16
N ILE A 76 18.99 -6.19 -1.29
CA ILE A 76 20.20 -5.45 -1.72
C ILE A 76 21.11 -6.30 -2.61
N SER A 77 21.25 -7.60 -2.31
CA SER A 77 22.10 -8.51 -3.07
C SER A 77 21.52 -8.97 -4.42
N GLU A 78 20.19 -8.98 -4.53
CA GLU A 78 19.46 -9.47 -5.70
C GLU A 78 19.15 -8.37 -6.72
N TRP A 79 18.84 -7.16 -6.24
CA TRP A 79 18.36 -6.07 -7.09
C TRP A 79 19.31 -5.74 -8.25
N PRO A 80 20.63 -5.62 -8.06
CA PRO A 80 21.56 -5.34 -9.17
C PRO A 80 21.57 -6.42 -10.25
N LYS A 81 21.14 -7.65 -9.94
CA LYS A 81 21.09 -8.77 -10.89
C LYS A 81 19.85 -8.75 -11.79
N GLN A 82 18.88 -7.90 -11.46
CA GLN A 82 17.60 -7.76 -12.18
C GLN A 82 17.56 -6.48 -13.05
N ALA A 83 18.60 -5.66 -13.00
CA ALA A 83 18.80 -4.50 -13.88
C ALA A 83 19.44 -4.94 -15.21
#